data_AF-A0A6J6FG43-F1
#
_entry.id   AF-A0A6J6FG43-F1
#
_cell.length_a   1.000
_cell.length_b   1.000
_cell.length_c   1.000
_cell.angle_alpha   90.00
_cell.angle_beta   90.00
_cell.angle_gamma   90.00
#
_symmetry.space_group_name_H-M   'P 1'
#
loop_
_entity.id
_entity.type
_entity.pdbx_description
1 polymer ?
#
loop_
_entity_poly.entity_id
_entity_poly.type
_entity_poly.pdbx_seq_one_letter_code
_entity_poly.pdbx_strand_id
1 'polypeptide(L)'
;MYGEDANNDFKIDRIHLAPTTSVATITNTGRKVGDLNLSVVGKHNLLNALAAFAAGSALSVPEEKMLIGLKSFTGTRRRFELRGEVSGIKVIDDYGHHPTEINVTLTAARNLAQAGRVLVIFQPHRYSRTAVFAKKFSEALNLADYTYLLEVYAASEAPIPGVSSLMIAKEMSVDKVKFEPSMINVVEEISKNAKSGDVIITLGAGDVNSLAQPILQAISDL
;
A
#
# COMPACT_ATOMS: atom_id res chain seq x y z
N MET A 1 -9.01 24.28 -9.20
CA MET A 1 -8.14 23.10 -8.92
C MET A 1 -8.37 22.60 -7.51
N TYR A 2 -8.00 21.35 -7.20
CA TYR A 2 -8.15 20.73 -5.88
C TYR A 2 -6.78 20.40 -5.26
N GLY A 3 -6.66 20.46 -3.93
CA GLY A 3 -5.42 20.07 -3.24
C GLY A 3 -5.32 20.59 -1.82
N GLU A 4 -4.10 20.83 -1.34
CA GLU A 4 -3.83 21.41 -0.01
C GLU A 4 -3.42 22.88 -0.07
N ASP A 5 -2.93 23.32 -1.22
CA ASP A 5 -2.47 24.69 -1.45
C ASP A 5 -3.65 25.67 -1.31
N ALA A 6 -3.36 26.85 -0.77
CA ALA A 6 -4.32 27.93 -0.57
C ALA A 6 -4.94 28.45 -1.88
N ASN A 7 -4.26 28.24 -3.02
CA ASN A 7 -4.74 28.65 -4.34
C ASN A 7 -5.72 27.66 -4.99
N ASN A 8 -6.06 26.55 -4.31
CA ASN A 8 -7.06 25.61 -4.80
C ASN A 8 -8.48 26.07 -4.46
N ASP A 9 -9.42 25.86 -5.39
CA ASP A 9 -10.84 26.09 -5.16
C ASP A 9 -11.36 25.15 -4.08
N PHE A 10 -11.07 23.85 -4.23
CA PHE A 10 -11.37 22.83 -3.24
C PHE A 10 -10.10 22.48 -2.48
N LYS A 11 -10.14 22.60 -1.15
CA LYS A 11 -9.01 22.33 -0.29
C LYS A 11 -9.33 21.33 0.80
N ILE A 12 -8.37 20.47 1.11
CA ILE A 12 -8.34 19.71 2.37
C ILE A 12 -7.38 20.34 3.38
N ASP A 13 -7.80 20.44 4.64
CA ASP A 13 -6.95 20.73 5.79
C ASP A 13 -7.40 19.94 7.03
N ARG A 14 -6.76 20.18 8.18
CA ARG A 14 -7.00 19.44 9.44
C ARG A 14 -6.95 17.92 9.24
N ILE A 15 -5.89 17.48 8.56
CA ILE A 15 -5.72 16.07 8.20
C ILE A 15 -5.39 15.26 9.46
N HIS A 16 -6.21 14.27 9.76
CA HIS A 16 -5.99 13.27 10.80
C HIS A 16 -5.94 11.88 10.14
N LEU A 17 -4.79 11.21 10.24
CA LEU A 17 -4.58 9.88 9.70
C LEU A 17 -4.53 8.88 10.87
N ALA A 18 -5.56 8.05 10.98
CA ALA A 18 -5.59 6.92 11.89
C ALA A 18 -5.11 5.64 11.15
N PRO A 19 -4.83 4.54 11.87
CA PRO A 19 -4.36 3.29 11.27
C PRO A 19 -5.26 2.72 10.17
N THR A 20 -6.57 2.95 10.24
CA THR A 20 -7.58 2.38 9.33
C THR A 20 -8.50 3.42 8.69
N THR A 21 -8.42 4.69 9.10
CA THR A 21 -9.31 5.76 8.63
C THR A 21 -8.53 7.03 8.36
N SER A 22 -9.02 7.84 7.42
CA SER A 22 -8.46 9.16 7.14
C SER A 22 -9.55 10.21 7.23
N VAL A 23 -9.27 11.31 7.93
CA VAL A 23 -10.21 12.42 8.08
C VAL A 23 -9.55 13.72 7.65
N ALA A 24 -10.27 14.57 6.93
CA ALA A 24 -9.88 15.94 6.63
C ALA A 24 -11.10 16.85 6.51
N THR A 25 -10.95 18.15 6.75
CA THR A 25 -11.99 19.13 6.46
C THR A 25 -11.88 19.59 5.01
N ILE A 26 -13.00 19.57 4.28
CA ILE A 26 -13.11 20.16 2.93
C ILE A 26 -13.56 21.62 3.06
N THR A 27 -12.86 22.50 2.35
CA THR A 27 -13.29 23.87 2.10
C THR A 27 -13.42 24.12 0.60
N ASN A 28 -14.37 24.97 0.21
CA ASN A 28 -14.53 25.48 -1.14
C ASN A 28 -14.45 27.00 -1.09
N THR A 29 -13.42 27.60 -1.72
CA THR A 29 -13.20 29.05 -1.77
C THR A 29 -13.33 29.74 -0.42
N GLY A 30 -12.84 29.09 0.64
CA GLY A 30 -12.88 29.57 2.03
C GLY A 30 -14.12 29.18 2.84
N ARG A 31 -15.20 28.70 2.21
CA ARG A 31 -16.37 28.15 2.93
C ARG A 31 -16.09 26.71 3.38
N LYS A 32 -16.33 26.40 4.66
CA LYS A 32 -16.36 25.00 5.12
C LYS A 32 -17.52 24.26 4.45
N VAL A 33 -17.19 23.16 3.77
CA VAL A 33 -18.17 22.26 3.14
C VAL A 33 -18.59 21.19 4.13
N GLY A 34 -17.62 20.54 4.76
CA GLY A 34 -17.86 19.42 5.68
C GLY A 34 -16.57 18.64 5.93
N ASP A 35 -16.70 17.52 6.63
CA ASP A 35 -15.56 16.65 6.93
C ASP A 35 -15.60 15.40 6.05
N LEU A 36 -14.51 15.19 5.32
CA LEU A 36 -14.25 14.00 4.54
C LEU A 36 -13.77 12.90 5.47
N ASN A 37 -14.59 11.87 5.65
CA ASN A 37 -14.28 10.73 6.51
C ASN A 37 -14.16 9.50 5.63
N LEU A 38 -12.98 8.90 5.54
CA LEU A 38 -12.71 7.74 4.69
C LEU A 38 -12.40 6.51 5.54
N SER A 39 -12.95 5.36 5.11
CA SER A 39 -12.61 4.03 5.62
C SER A 39 -11.36 3.44 4.94
N VAL A 40 -10.58 4.29 4.28
CA VAL A 40 -9.31 3.96 3.63
C VAL A 40 -8.20 4.86 4.14
N VAL A 41 -6.99 4.31 4.19
CA VAL A 41 -5.84 4.96 4.84
C VAL A 41 -5.08 5.83 3.86
N GLY A 42 -4.55 6.94 4.37
CA GLY A 42 -3.52 7.71 3.72
C GLY A 42 -4.02 8.99 3.06
N LYS A 43 -3.13 9.98 3.08
CA LYS A 43 -3.35 11.31 2.53
C LYS A 43 -3.67 11.31 1.03
N HIS A 44 -3.06 10.40 0.26
CA HIS A 44 -3.35 10.24 -1.17
C HIS A 44 -4.83 9.87 -1.41
N ASN A 45 -5.45 9.06 -0.54
CA ASN A 45 -6.87 8.74 -0.64
C ASN A 45 -7.76 9.92 -0.30
N LEU A 46 -7.36 10.78 0.65
CA LEU A 46 -8.05 12.07 0.88
C LEU A 46 -7.99 12.96 -0.36
N LEU A 47 -6.85 13.02 -1.05
CA LEU A 47 -6.71 13.77 -2.31
C LEU A 47 -7.55 13.16 -3.45
N ASN A 48 -7.57 11.83 -3.58
CA ASN A 48 -8.42 11.14 -4.56
C ASN A 48 -9.91 11.40 -4.30
N ALA A 49 -10.33 11.35 -3.03
CA ALA A 49 -11.70 11.64 -2.64
C ALA A 49 -12.06 13.12 -2.82
N LEU A 50 -11.12 14.04 -2.59
CA LEU A 50 -11.31 15.47 -2.91
C LEU A 50 -11.47 15.68 -4.43
N ALA A 51 -10.71 14.96 -5.26
CA ALA A 51 -10.88 14.99 -6.71
C ALA A 51 -12.28 14.50 -7.13
N ALA A 52 -12.75 13.40 -6.54
CA ALA A 52 -14.09 12.87 -6.76
C ALA A 52 -15.19 13.85 -6.29
N PHE A 53 -14.98 14.49 -5.14
CA PHE A 53 -15.88 15.53 -4.61
C PHE A 53 -15.95 16.74 -5.56
N ALA A 54 -14.80 17.22 -6.06
CA ALA A 54 -14.74 18.33 -7.00
C ALA A 54 -15.47 18.00 -8.32
N ALA A 55 -15.30 16.77 -8.83
CA ALA A 55 -16.01 16.30 -10.01
C ALA A 55 -17.53 16.23 -9.79
N GLY A 56 -17.99 15.69 -8.66
CA GLY A 56 -19.41 15.65 -8.33
C GLY A 56 -20.01 17.04 -8.11
N SER A 57 -19.23 17.97 -7.56
CA SER A 57 -19.64 19.38 -7.42
C SER A 57 -19.85 20.04 -8.78
N ALA A 58 -18.97 19.79 -9.76
CA ALA A 58 -19.14 20.27 -11.14
C ALA A 58 -20.42 19.71 -11.82
N LEU A 59 -20.89 18.54 -11.38
CA LEU A 59 -22.13 17.92 -11.82
C LEU A 59 -23.35 18.30 -10.96
N SER A 60 -23.21 19.28 -10.05
CA SER A 60 -24.27 19.73 -9.15
C SER A 60 -24.87 18.64 -8.26
N VAL A 61 -24.07 17.62 -7.92
CA VAL A 61 -24.48 16.62 -6.91
C VAL A 61 -24.52 17.29 -5.54
N PRO A 62 -25.57 17.07 -4.71
CA PRO A 62 -25.62 17.66 -3.38
C PRO A 62 -24.42 17.26 -2.50
N GLU A 63 -23.82 18.23 -1.82
CA GLU A 63 -22.60 18.05 -0.99
C GLU A 63 -22.76 16.91 0.03
N GLU A 64 -23.90 16.88 0.72
CA GLU A 64 -24.23 15.85 1.70
C GLU A 64 -24.22 14.43 1.10
N LYS A 65 -24.79 14.26 -0.10
CA LYS A 65 -24.80 12.96 -0.79
C LYS A 65 -23.40 12.52 -1.18
N MET A 66 -22.55 13.43 -1.60
CA MET A 66 -21.14 13.12 -1.91
C MET A 66 -20.38 12.72 -0.65
N LEU A 67 -20.54 13.44 0.46
CA LEU A 67 -19.89 13.10 1.73
C LEU A 67 -20.34 11.73 2.25
N ILE A 68 -21.64 11.41 2.16
CA ILE A 68 -22.17 10.08 2.52
C ILE A 68 -21.57 9.00 1.62
N GLY A 69 -21.55 9.22 0.30
CA GLY A 69 -20.99 8.27 -0.66
C GLY A 69 -19.50 8.00 -0.41
N LEU A 70 -18.71 9.06 -0.23
CA LEU A 70 -17.28 8.95 0.07
C LEU A 70 -17.01 8.25 1.40
N LYS A 71 -17.85 8.48 2.42
CA LYS A 71 -17.76 7.77 3.70
C LYS A 71 -18.05 6.28 3.58
N SER A 72 -18.97 5.90 2.70
CA SER A 72 -19.33 4.50 2.45
C SER A 72 -18.31 3.72 1.63
N PHE A 73 -17.31 4.39 1.04
CA PHE A 73 -16.29 3.74 0.23
C PHE A 73 -15.32 2.93 1.12
N THR A 74 -15.26 1.63 0.87
CA THR A 74 -14.45 0.65 1.62
C THR A 74 -13.13 0.31 0.93
N GLY A 75 -12.73 1.07 -0.09
CA GLY A 75 -11.53 0.81 -0.89
C GLY A 75 -11.80 0.02 -2.17
N THR A 76 -10.72 -0.29 -2.85
CA THR A 76 -10.69 -1.14 -4.05
C THR A 76 -9.86 -2.37 -3.77
N ARG A 77 -10.14 -3.46 -4.50
CA ARG A 77 -9.34 -4.67 -4.38
C ARG A 77 -7.86 -4.35 -4.64
N ARG A 78 -6.99 -4.97 -3.85
CA ARG A 78 -5.54 -4.84 -3.93
C ARG A 78 -5.05 -3.39 -3.73
N ARG A 79 -5.75 -2.56 -2.97
CA ARG A 79 -5.26 -1.21 -2.60
C ARG A 79 -5.33 -1.07 -1.08
N PHE A 80 -4.21 -1.40 -0.44
CA PHE A 80 -4.08 -1.55 1.01
C PHE A 80 -5.23 -2.39 1.61
N GLU A 81 -5.56 -3.49 0.93
CA GLU A 81 -6.72 -4.32 1.25
C GLU A 81 -6.39 -5.24 2.43
N LEU A 82 -7.16 -5.15 3.50
CA LEU A 82 -7.08 -6.13 4.59
C LEU A 82 -7.65 -7.47 4.10
N ARG A 83 -6.77 -8.45 3.96
CA ARG A 83 -7.12 -9.82 3.55
C ARG A 83 -7.60 -10.66 4.73
N GLY A 84 -7.09 -10.36 5.92
CA GLY A 84 -7.51 -11.00 7.17
C GLY A 84 -6.59 -10.65 8.33
N GLU A 85 -7.01 -11.05 9.52
CA GLU A 85 -6.23 -10.96 10.75
C GLU A 85 -6.36 -12.27 11.54
N VAL A 86 -5.24 -12.87 11.93
CA VAL A 86 -5.17 -14.13 12.68
C VAL A 86 -4.10 -13.98 13.75
N SER A 87 -4.40 -14.35 15.00
CA SER A 87 -3.46 -14.26 16.13
C SER A 87 -2.85 -12.86 16.33
N GLY A 88 -3.57 -11.81 15.93
CA GLY A 88 -3.12 -10.41 15.95
C GLY A 88 -2.11 -10.03 14.86
N ILE A 89 -1.88 -10.91 13.87
CA ILE A 89 -1.09 -10.64 12.66
C ILE A 89 -2.06 -10.22 11.55
N LYS A 90 -1.81 -9.07 10.93
CA LYS A 90 -2.63 -8.57 9.81
C LYS A 90 -1.96 -8.91 8.49
N VAL A 91 -2.74 -9.36 7.51
CA VAL A 91 -2.28 -9.59 6.13
C VAL A 91 -2.93 -8.57 5.21
N ILE A 92 -2.11 -7.75 4.57
CA ILE A 92 -2.51 -6.70 3.63
C ILE A 92 -2.08 -7.09 2.21
N ASP A 93 -2.95 -6.86 1.23
CA ASP A 93 -2.59 -6.94 -0.19
C ASP A 93 -2.60 -5.56 -0.84
N ASP A 94 -1.54 -5.25 -1.58
CA ASP A 94 -1.43 -3.99 -2.31
C ASP A 94 -0.78 -4.15 -3.70
N TYR A 95 -1.40 -3.51 -4.68
CA TYR A 95 -1.02 -3.52 -6.09
C TYR A 95 0.15 -2.58 -6.40
N GLY A 96 0.59 -1.78 -5.43
CA GLY A 96 1.69 -0.84 -5.57
C GLY A 96 2.94 -1.53 -6.11
N HIS A 97 3.46 -0.98 -7.20
CA HIS A 97 4.59 -1.57 -7.92
C HIS A 97 5.54 -0.52 -8.49
N HIS A 98 5.21 0.76 -8.32
CA HIS A 98 6.12 1.88 -8.51
C HIS A 98 6.75 2.29 -7.15
N PRO A 99 8.01 2.75 -7.09
CA PRO A 99 8.65 3.16 -5.83
C PRO A 99 7.84 4.16 -4.98
N THR A 100 7.17 5.11 -5.63
CA THR A 100 6.28 6.07 -4.94
C THR A 100 5.09 5.38 -4.26
N GLU A 101 4.47 4.41 -4.93
CA GLU A 101 3.34 3.65 -4.36
C GLU A 101 3.82 2.79 -3.18
N ILE A 102 4.97 2.14 -3.32
CA ILE A 102 5.58 1.32 -2.26
C ILE A 102 5.85 2.17 -1.02
N ASN A 103 6.43 3.37 -1.17
CA ASN A 103 6.64 4.28 -0.04
C ASN A 103 5.33 4.63 0.68
N VAL A 104 4.28 4.92 -0.08
CA VAL A 104 2.96 5.24 0.47
C VAL A 104 2.37 4.04 1.23
N THR A 105 2.45 2.85 0.63
CA THR A 105 1.97 1.60 1.24
C THR A 105 2.73 1.26 2.52
N LEU A 106 4.06 1.33 2.52
CA LEU A 106 4.86 1.00 3.70
C LEU A 106 4.75 2.04 4.82
N THR A 107 4.52 3.31 4.48
CA THR A 107 4.20 4.34 5.47
C THR A 107 2.86 4.06 6.15
N ALA A 108 1.83 3.70 5.38
CA ALA A 108 0.53 3.31 5.94
C ALA A 108 0.65 2.03 6.80
N ALA A 109 1.42 1.04 6.33
CA ALA A 109 1.66 -0.18 7.08
C ALA A 109 2.40 0.05 8.39
N ARG A 110 3.38 0.96 8.43
CA ARG A 110 4.05 1.33 9.68
C ARG A 110 3.07 1.90 10.70
N ASN A 111 2.17 2.79 10.27
CA ASN A 111 1.13 3.32 11.13
C ASN A 111 0.17 2.23 11.63
N LEU A 112 -0.13 1.23 10.79
CA LEU A 112 -0.96 0.09 11.14
C LEU A 112 -0.29 -0.87 12.13
N ALA A 113 1.00 -1.16 11.94
CA ALA A 113 1.77 -2.07 12.77
C ALA A 113 2.06 -1.47 14.16
N GLN A 114 2.07 -0.14 14.30
CA GLN A 114 2.45 0.55 15.52
C GLN A 114 3.84 0.11 16.00
N ALA A 115 3.93 -0.60 17.13
CA ALA A 115 5.15 -1.16 17.68
C ALA A 115 5.54 -2.54 17.08
N GLY A 116 4.65 -3.16 16.31
CA GLY A 116 4.91 -4.40 15.58
C GLY A 116 5.74 -4.16 14.31
N ARG A 117 6.08 -5.26 13.63
CA ARG A 117 6.93 -5.22 12.43
C ARG A 117 6.11 -5.13 11.16
N VAL A 118 6.71 -4.54 10.13
CA VAL A 118 6.23 -4.56 8.74
C VAL A 118 7.07 -5.56 7.96
N LEU A 119 6.46 -6.69 7.59
CA LEU A 119 7.07 -7.77 6.83
C LEU A 119 6.51 -7.73 5.40
N VAL A 120 7.38 -7.61 4.40
CA VAL A 120 6.98 -7.41 3.00
C VAL A 120 7.35 -8.61 2.15
N ILE A 121 6.44 -9.02 1.28
CA ILE A 121 6.71 -9.91 0.16
C ILE A 121 6.53 -9.08 -1.10
N PHE A 122 7.64 -8.67 -1.72
CA PHE A 122 7.62 -7.82 -2.91
C PHE A 122 7.93 -8.63 -4.17
N GLN A 123 7.06 -8.49 -5.16
CA GLN A 123 7.27 -9.03 -6.50
C GLN A 123 7.41 -7.88 -7.51
N PRO A 124 8.64 -7.62 -8.01
CA PRO A 124 8.83 -6.62 -9.05
C PRO A 124 8.04 -6.97 -10.31
N HIS A 125 7.40 -5.97 -10.93
CA HIS A 125 6.62 -6.16 -12.14
C HIS A 125 7.36 -5.59 -13.35
N ARG A 126 7.67 -6.46 -14.33
CA ARG A 126 8.48 -6.23 -15.55
C ARG A 126 9.99 -6.09 -15.32
N TYR A 127 10.78 -6.65 -16.24
CA TYR A 127 12.23 -6.54 -16.25
C TYR A 127 12.66 -5.10 -16.58
N SER A 128 12.07 -4.49 -17.60
CA SER A 128 12.38 -3.12 -18.01
C SER A 128 12.27 -2.12 -16.84
N ARG A 129 11.20 -2.24 -16.05
CA ARG A 129 10.96 -1.42 -14.86
C ARG A 129 11.96 -1.71 -13.74
N THR A 130 12.26 -2.98 -13.51
CA THR A 130 13.23 -3.41 -12.49
C THR A 130 14.62 -2.86 -12.79
N ALA A 131 15.06 -2.92 -14.06
CA ALA A 131 16.34 -2.37 -14.49
C ALA A 131 16.48 -0.86 -14.21
N VAL A 132 15.40 -0.10 -14.41
CA VAL A 132 15.40 1.35 -14.21
C VAL A 132 15.30 1.74 -12.73
N PHE A 133 14.52 0.99 -11.94
CA PHE A 133 14.16 1.41 -10.58
C PHE A 133 14.78 0.59 -9.46
N ALA A 134 15.70 -0.36 -9.73
CA ALA A 134 16.27 -1.23 -8.69
C ALA A 134 16.70 -0.48 -7.41
N LYS A 135 17.47 0.59 -7.55
CA LYS A 135 17.89 1.44 -6.43
C LYS A 135 16.73 2.17 -5.74
N LYS A 136 15.75 2.66 -6.50
CA LYS A 136 14.57 3.32 -5.91
C LYS A 136 13.67 2.32 -5.19
N PHE A 137 13.62 1.07 -5.66
CA PHE A 137 12.93 -0.01 -4.97
C PHE A 137 13.60 -0.32 -3.64
N SER A 138 14.93 -0.45 -3.59
CA SER A 138 15.64 -0.69 -2.32
C SER A 138 15.43 0.44 -1.32
N GLU A 139 15.53 1.70 -1.77
CA GLU A 139 15.25 2.89 -0.96
C GLU A 139 13.83 2.86 -0.37
N ALA A 140 12.82 2.54 -1.18
CA ALA A 140 11.43 2.46 -0.72
C ALA A 140 11.21 1.30 0.27
N LEU A 141 11.76 0.12 -0.04
CA LEU A 141 11.60 -1.10 0.76
C LEU A 141 12.33 -1.04 2.12
N ASN A 142 13.31 -0.14 2.29
CA ASN A 142 13.99 0.06 3.57
C ASN A 142 13.08 0.49 4.73
N LEU A 143 11.87 0.99 4.43
CA LEU A 143 10.83 1.28 5.43
C LEU A 143 10.27 0.02 6.11
N ALA A 144 10.39 -1.15 5.46
CA ALA A 144 10.04 -2.43 6.04
C ALA A 144 11.09 -2.89 7.07
N ASP A 145 10.66 -3.71 8.02
CA ASP A 145 11.58 -4.39 8.94
C ASP A 145 12.27 -5.55 8.25
N TYR A 146 11.54 -6.26 7.38
CA TYR A 146 12.09 -7.35 6.58
C TYR A 146 11.36 -7.49 5.24
N THR A 147 12.10 -7.78 4.17
CA THR A 147 11.56 -7.95 2.82
C THR A 147 11.99 -9.28 2.20
N TYR A 148 11.02 -10.09 1.80
CA TYR A 148 11.19 -11.17 0.84
C TYR A 148 11.04 -10.63 -0.58
N LEU A 149 12.05 -10.83 -1.42
CA LEU A 149 12.03 -10.49 -2.83
C LEU A 149 11.77 -11.76 -3.64
N LEU A 150 10.63 -11.81 -4.32
CA LEU A 150 10.30 -12.86 -5.28
C LEU A 150 11.00 -12.62 -6.63
N GLU A 151 10.88 -13.57 -7.55
CA GLU A 151 11.26 -13.37 -8.95
C GLU A 151 10.49 -12.21 -9.61
N VAL A 152 11.11 -11.62 -10.63
CA VAL A 152 10.45 -10.56 -11.41
C VAL A 152 9.28 -11.17 -12.19
N TYR A 153 8.08 -10.64 -11.97
CA TYR A 153 6.91 -10.99 -12.76
C TYR A 153 7.04 -10.38 -14.15
N ALA A 154 7.28 -11.21 -15.16
CA ALA A 154 7.65 -10.78 -16.51
C ALA A 154 6.60 -9.91 -17.21
N ALA A 155 5.30 -10.16 -16.97
CA ALA A 155 4.19 -9.49 -17.65
C ALA A 155 4.38 -9.40 -19.18
N SER A 156 4.70 -10.55 -19.79
CA SER A 156 4.97 -10.73 -21.23
C SER A 156 6.29 -10.16 -21.76
N GLU A 157 7.19 -9.68 -20.91
CA GLU A 157 8.55 -9.32 -21.33
C GLU A 157 9.46 -10.55 -21.42
N ALA A 158 10.35 -10.55 -22.42
CA ALA A 158 11.48 -11.47 -22.41
C ALA A 158 12.44 -11.10 -21.25
N PRO A 159 13.05 -12.08 -20.57
CA PRO A 159 14.08 -11.81 -19.57
C PRO A 159 15.20 -10.93 -20.14
N ILE A 160 15.60 -9.92 -19.37
CA ILE A 160 16.74 -9.06 -19.71
C ILE A 160 17.97 -9.59 -18.97
N PRO A 161 19.07 -9.95 -19.66
CA PRO A 161 20.27 -10.47 -19.02
C PRO A 161 20.77 -9.56 -17.89
N GLY A 162 20.99 -10.14 -16.71
CA GLY A 162 21.47 -9.42 -15.53
C GLY A 162 20.38 -8.68 -14.73
N VAL A 163 19.14 -8.62 -15.22
CA VAL A 163 18.03 -7.98 -14.51
C VAL A 163 17.25 -9.00 -13.69
N SER A 164 17.35 -8.88 -12.36
CA SER A 164 16.58 -9.69 -11.43
C SER A 164 16.38 -8.94 -10.10
N SER A 165 15.54 -9.49 -9.23
CA SER A 165 15.32 -8.94 -7.89
C SER A 165 16.59 -8.92 -7.02
N LEU A 166 17.63 -9.69 -7.37
CA LEU A 166 18.95 -9.60 -6.73
C LEU A 166 19.58 -8.21 -6.91
N MET A 167 19.25 -7.46 -7.97
CA MET A 167 19.70 -6.07 -8.11
C MET A 167 19.16 -5.19 -6.99
N ILE A 168 17.92 -5.44 -6.55
CA ILE A 168 17.30 -4.73 -5.44
C ILE A 168 17.94 -5.20 -4.12
N ALA A 169 18.09 -6.51 -3.93
CA ALA A 169 18.66 -7.09 -2.71
C ALA A 169 20.08 -6.58 -2.41
N LYS A 170 20.92 -6.42 -3.45
CA LYS A 170 22.31 -5.93 -3.32
C LYS A 170 22.41 -4.50 -2.78
N GLU A 171 21.36 -3.70 -2.93
CA GLU A 171 21.29 -2.31 -2.48
C GLU A 171 20.61 -2.18 -1.09
N MET A 172 20.28 -3.30 -0.44
CA MET A 172 19.66 -3.36 0.88
C MET A 172 20.59 -4.04 1.89
N SER A 173 20.41 -3.76 3.17
CA SER A 173 21.16 -4.45 4.22
C SER A 173 20.75 -5.93 4.29
N VAL A 174 21.75 -6.81 4.40
CA VAL A 174 21.57 -8.29 4.34
C VAL A 174 20.70 -8.86 5.45
N ASP A 175 20.53 -8.14 6.55
CA ASP A 175 19.67 -8.49 7.68
C ASP A 175 18.19 -8.09 7.47
N LYS A 176 17.91 -7.25 6.47
CA LYS A 176 16.55 -6.75 6.17
C LYS A 176 15.94 -7.34 4.89
N VAL A 177 16.70 -8.13 4.13
CA VAL A 177 16.25 -8.63 2.83
C VAL A 177 16.67 -10.07 2.60
N LYS A 178 15.79 -10.84 1.96
CA LYS A 178 16.12 -12.13 1.36
C LYS A 178 15.52 -12.22 -0.04
N PHE A 179 16.34 -12.61 -1.01
CA PHE A 179 15.82 -13.08 -2.28
C PHE A 179 15.41 -14.55 -2.13
N GLU A 180 14.13 -14.83 -2.35
CA GLU A 180 13.55 -16.18 -2.29
C GLU A 180 12.58 -16.32 -3.47
N PRO A 181 12.94 -17.06 -4.52
CA PRO A 181 12.10 -17.19 -5.71
C PRO A 181 10.88 -18.09 -5.48
N SER A 182 10.92 -18.98 -4.48
CA SER A 182 9.82 -19.90 -4.18
C SER A 182 8.77 -19.23 -3.30
N MET A 183 7.61 -18.97 -3.88
CA MET A 183 6.44 -18.48 -3.15
C MET A 183 6.05 -19.38 -1.97
N ILE A 184 6.19 -20.70 -2.11
CA ILE A 184 5.89 -21.66 -1.03
C ILE A 184 6.85 -21.46 0.14
N ASN A 185 8.16 -21.34 -0.15
CA ASN A 185 9.16 -21.12 0.89
C ASN A 185 8.95 -19.79 1.60
N VAL A 186 8.57 -18.74 0.87
CA VAL A 186 8.23 -17.44 1.48
C VAL A 186 7.06 -17.58 2.45
N VAL A 187 5.98 -18.28 2.07
CA VAL A 187 4.82 -18.51 2.93
C VAL A 187 5.23 -19.27 4.19
N GLU A 188 6.01 -20.34 4.07
CA GLU A 188 6.47 -21.11 5.23
C GLU A 188 7.34 -20.29 6.18
N GLU A 189 8.32 -19.56 5.65
CA GLU A 189 9.27 -18.80 6.45
C GLU A 189 8.60 -17.59 7.12
N ILE A 190 7.79 -16.83 6.38
CA ILE A 190 7.15 -15.64 6.95
C ILE A 190 6.15 -16.02 8.04
N SER A 191 5.42 -17.13 7.87
CA SER A 191 4.43 -17.59 8.84
C SER A 191 5.09 -18.02 10.16
N LYS A 192 6.23 -18.73 10.10
CA LYS A 192 7.02 -19.12 11.28
C LYS A 192 7.67 -17.92 11.99
N ASN A 193 7.98 -16.87 11.24
CA ASN A 193 8.69 -15.69 11.76
C ASN A 193 7.75 -14.61 12.31
N ALA A 194 6.51 -14.51 11.81
CA ALA A 194 5.55 -13.49 12.18
C ALA A 194 5.07 -13.65 13.63
N LYS A 195 4.76 -12.52 14.26
CA LYS A 195 4.34 -12.43 15.67
C LYS A 195 3.13 -11.51 15.78
N SER A 196 2.35 -11.70 16.84
CA SER A 196 1.23 -10.81 17.15
C SER A 196 1.65 -9.34 17.13
N GLY A 197 0.87 -8.51 16.45
CA GLY A 197 1.18 -7.10 16.18
C GLY A 197 1.85 -6.84 14.83
N ASP A 198 2.42 -7.86 14.18
CA ASP A 198 3.03 -7.69 12.86
C ASP A 198 1.99 -7.46 11.76
N VAL A 199 2.43 -6.76 10.71
CA VAL A 199 1.72 -6.57 9.45
C VAL A 199 2.52 -7.23 8.35
N ILE A 200 1.94 -8.23 7.70
CA ILE A 200 2.46 -8.86 6.48
C ILE A 200 1.84 -8.18 5.27
N ILE A 201 2.63 -7.88 4.24
CA ILE A 201 2.15 -7.25 3.01
C ILE A 201 2.55 -8.08 1.80
N THR A 202 1.58 -8.50 0.99
CA THR A 202 1.80 -8.94 -0.39
C THR A 202 1.79 -7.71 -1.30
N LEU A 203 2.93 -7.39 -1.91
CA LEU A 203 3.14 -6.12 -2.60
C LEU A 203 3.60 -6.33 -4.05
N GLY A 204 2.80 -5.86 -5.01
CA GLY A 204 3.12 -5.90 -6.43
C GLY A 204 1.90 -6.12 -7.31
N ALA A 205 2.08 -5.90 -8.62
CA ALA A 205 1.01 -6.00 -9.60
C ALA A 205 0.85 -7.40 -10.22
N GLY A 206 1.80 -8.31 -9.99
CA GLY A 206 1.75 -9.69 -10.46
C GLY A 206 0.82 -10.57 -9.63
N ASP A 207 1.19 -11.82 -9.51
CA ASP A 207 0.47 -12.91 -8.82
C ASP A 207 0.82 -13.04 -7.33
N VAL A 208 1.68 -12.17 -6.78
CA VAL A 208 2.01 -12.13 -5.34
C VAL A 208 0.81 -12.03 -4.41
N ASN A 209 -0.32 -11.45 -4.86
CA ASN A 209 -1.55 -11.38 -4.06
C ASN A 209 -2.15 -12.76 -3.74
N SER A 210 -1.83 -13.78 -4.55
CA SER A 210 -2.26 -15.15 -4.31
C SER A 210 -1.72 -15.72 -2.99
N LEU A 211 -0.65 -15.14 -2.43
CA LEU A 211 -0.04 -15.59 -1.18
C LEU A 211 -0.83 -15.18 0.07
N ALA A 212 -1.72 -14.20 -0.02
CA ALA A 212 -2.43 -13.70 1.15
C ALA A 212 -3.25 -14.81 1.85
N GLN A 213 -3.96 -15.65 1.09
CA GLN A 213 -4.76 -16.73 1.68
C GLN A 213 -3.90 -17.87 2.25
N PRO A 214 -2.88 -18.40 1.54
CA PRO A 214 -1.93 -19.34 2.11
C PRO A 214 -1.25 -18.86 3.40
N ILE A 215 -0.88 -17.58 3.48
CA ILE A 215 -0.28 -16.99 4.69
C ILE A 215 -1.28 -17.04 5.84
N LEU A 216 -2.52 -16.58 5.63
CA LEU A 216 -3.56 -16.60 6.65
C LEU A 216 -3.85 -18.02 7.17
N GLN A 217 -3.86 -19.01 6.29
CA GLN A 217 -4.00 -20.42 6.69
C GLN A 217 -2.79 -20.88 7.51
N ALA A 218 -1.58 -20.67 7.00
CA ALA A 218 -0.36 -21.14 7.64
C ALA A 218 -0.14 -20.54 9.03
N ILE A 219 -0.47 -19.26 9.26
CA ILE A 219 -0.37 -18.65 10.60
C ILE A 219 -1.50 -19.07 11.55
N SER A 220 -2.61 -19.60 11.03
CA SER A 220 -3.70 -20.14 11.84
C SER A 220 -3.39 -21.54 12.37
N ASP A 221 -2.49 -22.26 11.71
CA ASP A 221 -2.14 -23.64 12.03
C ASP A 221 -0.91 -23.75 12.97
N LEU A 222 -0.38 -22.61 13.44
CA LEU A 222 0.73 -22.49 14.40
C LEU A 222 0.23 -22.39 15.85
#